data_AF-A0A2W6NNM2-F1
#
_entry.id   AF-A0A2W6NNM2-F1
#
_cell.length_a   1.000
_cell.length_b   1.000
_cell.length_c   1.000
_cell.angle_alpha   90.00
_cell.angle_beta   90.00
_cell.angle_gamma   90.00
#
_symmetry.space_group_name_H-M   'P 1'
#
loop_
_entity.id
_entity.type
_entity.pdbx_description
1 polymer ?
#
loop_
_entity_poly.entity_id
_entity_poly.type
_entity_poly.pdbx_seq_one_letter_code
_entity_poly.pdbx_strand_id
1 'polypeptide(L)'
;MHIHIEDITSGYRVSVTHNISKHSAKRITEINLGNKYSIVGPLHSKQQKMLNKVCTVIEFIEDRSGLPSKAKVRYVDNNRVGKVSLYNLASVSSVDENF
;
A
#
# COMPACT_ATOMS: atom_id res chain seq x y z
N MET A 1 9.89 3.63 11.56
CA MET A 1 9.30 3.73 10.21
C MET A 1 8.72 5.12 10.07
N HIS A 2 9.03 5.82 8.99
CA HIS A 2 8.44 7.13 8.68
C HIS A 2 7.57 7.01 7.44
N ILE A 3 6.33 7.49 7.49
CA ILE A 3 5.38 7.46 6.38
C ILE A 3 4.98 8.89 6.05
N HIS A 4 5.05 9.24 4.78
CA HIS A 4 4.56 10.50 4.25
C HIS A 4 3.57 10.19 3.12
N ILE A 5 2.43 10.87 3.14
CA ILE A 5 1.35 10.72 2.16
C ILE A 5 1.05 12.12 1.63
N GLU A 6 1.14 12.27 0.32
CA GLU A 6 0.79 13.51 -0.38
C GLU A 6 -0.35 13.23 -1.37
N ASP A 7 -1.29 14.16 -1.44
CA ASP A 7 -2.34 14.17 -2.46
C ASP A 7 -1.72 14.59 -3.81
N ILE A 8 -2.08 13.90 -4.87
CA ILE A 8 -1.64 14.16 -6.25
C ILE A 8 -2.85 14.11 -7.18
N THR A 9 -2.75 14.71 -8.36
CA THR A 9 -3.87 14.88 -9.30
C THR A 9 -4.71 13.61 -9.57
N SER A 10 -4.11 12.42 -9.47
CA SER A 10 -4.75 11.14 -9.81
C SER A 10 -4.93 10.18 -8.62
N GLY A 11 -4.59 10.59 -7.40
CA GLY A 11 -4.58 9.71 -6.22
C GLY A 11 -3.63 10.19 -5.14
N TYR A 12 -2.85 9.28 -4.56
CA TYR A 12 -1.93 9.62 -3.46
C TYR A 12 -0.55 9.05 -3.71
N ARG A 13 0.51 9.84 -3.45
CA ARG A 13 1.88 9.33 -3.40
C ARG A 13 2.24 9.02 -1.95
N VAL A 14 2.67 7.78 -1.72
CA VAL A 14 3.03 7.26 -0.41
C VAL A 14 4.52 6.97 -0.37
N SER A 15 5.23 7.68 0.49
CA SER A 15 6.65 7.46 0.78
C SER A 15 6.80 6.76 2.11
N VAL A 16 7.38 5.56 2.11
CA VAL A 16 7.66 4.77 3.32
C VAL A 16 9.17 4.63 3.48
N THR A 17 9.71 5.16 4.57
CA THR A 17 11.12 5.00 4.94
C THR A 17 11.25 4.02 6.10
N HIS A 18 11.95 2.92 5.84
CA HIS A 18 12.36 1.93 6.82
C HIS A 18 13.81 2.20 7.23
N ASN A 19 14.05 2.38 8.52
CA ASN A 19 15.40 2.41 9.07
C ASN A 19 15.73 0.99 9.52
N ILE A 20 16.63 0.33 8.82
CA ILE A 20 17.10 -1.03 9.12
C ILE A 20 18.58 -0.89 9.49
N SER A 21 18.87 -0.85 10.79
CA SER A 21 20.23 -0.63 11.31
C SER A 21 20.86 0.69 10.78
N LYS A 22 22.09 0.65 10.23
CA LYS A 22 22.80 1.82 9.67
C LYS A 22 22.30 2.24 8.27
N HIS A 23 21.34 1.52 7.69
CA HIS A 23 20.83 1.79 6.35
C HIS A 23 19.35 2.19 6.38
N SER A 24 19.00 3.21 5.61
CA SER A 24 17.61 3.61 5.37
C SER A 24 17.16 3.15 3.99
N ALA A 25 16.09 2.36 3.92
CA ALA A 25 15.43 1.99 2.68
C ALA A 25 14.17 2.84 2.50
N LYS A 26 14.06 3.56 1.37
CA LYS A 26 12.88 4.37 1.03
C LYS A 26 12.12 3.70 -0.12
N ARG A 27 10.82 3.47 0.06
CA ARG A 27 9.90 3.08 -1.01
C ARG A 27 8.95 4.23 -1.29
N ILE A 28 8.74 4.54 -2.56
CA ILE A 28 7.76 5.53 -3.01
C ILE A 28 6.75 4.78 -3.89
N THR A 29 5.45 5.01 -3.68
CA THR A 29 4.39 4.36 -4.44
C THR A 29 3.28 5.34 -4.74
N GLU A 30 2.95 5.51 -6.02
CA GLU A 30 1.78 6.28 -6.45
C GLU A 30 0.57 5.35 -6.53
N ILE A 31 -0.44 5.68 -5.71
CA ILE A 31 -1.64 4.87 -5.51
C ILE A 31 -2.82 5.59 -6.13
N ASN A 32 -3.40 4.99 -7.16
CA ASN A 32 -4.54 5.52 -7.90
C ASN A 32 -5.73 4.56 -7.80
N LEU A 33 -6.95 5.09 -7.89
CA LEU A 33 -8.15 4.27 -7.96
C LEU A 33 -8.14 3.41 -9.24
N GLY A 34 -8.70 2.20 -9.16
CA GLY A 34 -8.78 1.26 -10.29
C GLY A 34 -7.48 0.51 -10.60
N ASN A 35 -6.34 0.96 -10.08
CA ASN A 35 -5.04 0.32 -10.32
C ASN A 35 -4.80 -0.89 -9.40
N LYS A 36 -3.96 -1.82 -9.88
CA LYS A 36 -3.55 -3.03 -9.16
C LYS A 36 -2.28 -2.80 -8.35
N TYR A 37 -2.25 -3.34 -7.14
CA TYR A 37 -1.13 -3.27 -6.21
C TYR A 37 -0.91 -4.61 -5.51
N SER A 38 0.33 -4.89 -5.13
CA SER A 38 0.69 -6.03 -4.29
C SER A 38 0.76 -5.61 -2.82
N ILE A 39 0.30 -6.50 -1.94
CA ILE A 39 0.36 -6.28 -0.50
C ILE A 39 1.72 -6.68 0.05
N VAL A 40 2.39 -5.73 0.68
CA VAL A 40 3.77 -5.88 1.17
C VAL A 40 3.87 -5.63 2.68
N GLY A 41 4.88 -6.23 3.28
CA GLY A 41 5.20 -6.06 4.70
C GLY A 41 5.67 -4.64 5.06
N PRO A 42 5.73 -4.33 6.37
CA PRO A 42 5.37 -5.22 7.49
C PRO A 42 3.84 -5.34 7.70
N LEU A 43 3.39 -6.54 8.07
CA LEU A 43 1.98 -6.88 8.35
C LEU A 43 1.84 -7.48 9.76
N HIS A 44 0.72 -7.21 10.43
CA HIS A 44 0.41 -7.90 11.69
C HIS A 44 0.18 -9.40 11.47
N SER A 45 0.36 -10.23 12.50
CA SER A 45 0.23 -11.69 12.41
C SER A 45 -1.07 -12.17 11.75
N LYS A 46 -2.21 -11.52 12.06
CA LYS A 46 -3.51 -11.82 11.47
C LYS A 46 -3.63 -11.48 9.97
N GLN A 47 -2.75 -10.61 9.47
CA GLN A 47 -2.74 -10.12 8.09
C GLN A 47 -1.68 -10.82 7.22
N GLN A 48 -0.81 -11.66 7.79
CA GLN A 48 0.25 -12.35 7.05
C GLN A 48 -0.26 -13.17 5.86
N LYS A 49 -1.48 -13.72 5.94
CA LYS A 49 -2.13 -14.44 4.83
C LYS A 49 -2.43 -13.56 3.60
N MET A 50 -2.33 -12.25 3.74
CA MET A 50 -2.53 -11.27 2.67
C MET A 50 -1.23 -10.85 2.00
N LEU A 51 -0.07 -11.22 2.56
CA LEU A 51 1.22 -10.91 1.97
C LEU A 51 1.28 -11.43 0.53
N ASN A 52 1.82 -10.62 -0.37
CA ASN A 52 1.94 -10.88 -1.81
C ASN A 52 0.62 -11.07 -2.57
N LYS A 53 -0.54 -10.81 -1.94
CA LYS A 53 -1.80 -10.78 -2.67
C LYS A 53 -1.89 -9.53 -3.52
N VAL A 54 -2.44 -9.69 -4.72
CA VAL A 54 -2.74 -8.59 -5.63
C VAL A 54 -4.17 -8.10 -5.38
N CYS A 55 -4.35 -6.80 -5.34
CA CYS A 55 -5.64 -6.16 -5.14
C CYS A 55 -5.78 -4.89 -5.99
N THR A 56 -7.02 -4.54 -6.31
CA THR A 56 -7.36 -3.27 -6.95
C THR A 56 -7.88 -2.29 -5.91
N VAL A 57 -7.36 -1.06 -5.91
CA VAL A 57 -7.88 0.02 -5.04
C VAL A 57 -9.22 0.50 -5.60
N ILE A 58 -10.25 0.53 -4.76
CA ILE A 58 -11.60 0.94 -5.17
C ILE A 58 -12.12 2.18 -4.44
N GLU A 59 -11.53 2.53 -3.29
CA GLU A 59 -11.94 3.69 -2.48
C GLU A 59 -10.80 4.07 -1.54
N PHE A 60 -10.54 5.35 -1.33
CA PHE A 60 -9.66 5.84 -0.27
C PHE A 60 -10.48 6.10 1.00
N ILE A 61 -9.93 5.71 2.15
CA ILE A 61 -10.56 5.88 3.45
C ILE A 61 -9.75 6.91 4.23
N GLU A 62 -10.32 8.11 4.31
CA GLU A 62 -9.80 9.23 5.09
C GLU A 62 -9.97 8.98 6.59
N ASP A 63 -9.01 9.49 7.36
CA ASP A 63 -9.14 9.60 8.81
C ASP A 63 -9.89 10.90 9.20
N ARG A 64 -9.96 11.18 10.50
CA ARG A 64 -10.65 12.39 11.01
C ARG A 64 -10.00 13.70 10.59
N SER A 65 -8.76 13.65 10.10
CA SER A 65 -7.98 14.79 9.65
C SER A 65 -8.14 15.04 8.13
N GLY A 66 -8.92 14.20 7.44
CA GLY A 66 -9.11 14.25 5.99
C GLY A 66 -7.95 13.64 5.19
N LEU A 67 -7.00 12.97 5.84
CA LEU A 67 -5.89 12.30 5.15
C LEU A 67 -6.19 10.80 4.99
N PRO A 68 -5.97 10.21 3.79
CA PRO A 68 -6.20 8.79 3.62
C PRO A 68 -5.11 7.98 4.31
N SER A 69 -5.52 7.10 5.20
CA SER A 69 -4.61 6.15 5.87
C SER A 69 -4.77 4.73 5.33
N LYS A 70 -5.93 4.43 4.75
CA LYS A 70 -6.31 3.11 4.25
C LYS A 70 -6.98 3.22 2.88
N ALA A 71 -6.92 2.15 2.12
CA ALA A 71 -7.72 1.93 0.94
C ALA A 71 -8.69 0.77 1.17
N LYS A 72 -9.90 0.90 0.64
CA LYS A 72 -10.75 -0.25 0.35
C LYS A 72 -10.24 -0.87 -0.93
N VAL A 73 -10.03 -2.18 -0.90
CA VAL A 73 -9.45 -2.93 -2.01
C VAL A 73 -10.30 -4.14 -2.36
N ARG A 74 -10.27 -4.54 -3.61
CA ARG A 74 -10.85 -5.80 -4.10
C ARG A 74 -9.71 -6.76 -4.44
N TYR A 75 -9.65 -7.90 -3.77
CA TYR A 75 -8.60 -8.89 -4.03
C TYR A 75 -8.84 -9.60 -5.37
N VAL A 76 -7.79 -9.76 -6.17
CA VAL A 76 -7.90 -10.36 -7.51
C VAL A 76 -8.20 -11.87 -7.44
N ASP A 77 -7.72 -12.57 -6.40
CA ASP A 77 -7.82 -14.02 -6.27
C ASP A 77 -9.25 -14.52 -5.99
N ASN A 78 -10.00 -13.78 -5.17
CA ASN A 78 -11.29 -14.23 -4.65
C ASN A 78 -12.40 -13.17 -4.74
N ASN A 79 -12.12 -12.03 -5.37
CA ASN A 79 -13.03 -10.91 -5.57
C ASN A 79 -13.61 -10.30 -4.27
N ARG A 80 -13.11 -10.70 -3.08
CA ARG A 80 -13.57 -10.16 -1.80
C ARG A 80 -13.08 -8.73 -1.64
N VAL A 81 -13.82 -7.95 -0.87
CA VAL A 81 -13.46 -6.59 -0.51
C VAL A 81 -12.81 -6.58 0.87
N GLY A 82 -11.72 -5.86 1.01
CA GLY A 82 -11.00 -5.66 2.27
C GLY A 82 -10.58 -4.22 2.46
N LYS A 83 -9.89 -3.96 3.58
CA LYS A 83 -9.23 -2.69 3.87
C LYS A 83 -7.75 -2.94 4.09
N VAL A 84 -6.90 -2.16 3.44
CA VAL A 84 -5.44 -2.26 3.51
C VAL A 84 -4.86 -0.89 3.77
N SER A 85 -3.81 -0.80 4.59
CA SER A 85 -3.11 0.47 4.80
C SER A 85 -2.39 0.88 3.53
N LEU A 86 -2.37 2.17 3.20
CA LEU A 86 -1.74 2.65 1.98
C LEU A 86 -0.23 2.32 1.92
N TYR A 87 0.46 2.36 3.07
CA TYR A 87 1.86 1.98 3.17
C TYR A 87 2.12 0.47 2.98
N ASN A 88 1.09 -0.38 2.95
CA ASN A 88 1.20 -1.80 2.63
C ASN A 88 0.91 -2.12 1.17
N LEU A 89 0.71 -1.10 0.32
CA LEU A 89 0.57 -1.28 -1.13
C LEU A 89 1.89 -0.93 -1.83
N ALA A 90 2.29 -1.77 -2.78
CA ALA A 90 3.38 -1.54 -3.70
C ALA A 90 2.89 -1.79 -5.14
N SER A 91 3.46 -1.07 -6.12
CA SER A 91 3.16 -1.34 -7.52
C SER A 91 3.53 -2.79 -7.84
N VAL A 92 2.68 -3.48 -8.61
CA VAL A 92 2.93 -4.88 -9.00
C VAL A 92 4.26 -4.98 -9.76
N SER A 93 4.56 -4.02 -10.64
CA SER A 93 5.82 -3.93 -11.39
C SER A 93 7.06 -3.69 -10.53
N SER A 94 6.91 -3.18 -9.30
CA SER A 94 8.05 -2.94 -8.40
C SER A 94 8.43 -4.17 -7.57
N VAL A 95 7.67 -5.26 -7.67
CA VAL A 95 7.95 -6.52 -6.94
C VAL A 95 8.79 -7.48 -7.79
N ASP A 96 8.88 -7.26 -9.10
CA ASP A 96 9.64 -8.10 -10.04
C ASP A 96 11.16 -7.80 -10.08
N GLU A 97 11.65 -6.73 -9.45
CA GLU A 97 13.07 -6.30 -9.57
C GLU A 97 14.01 -6.77 -8.45
N ASN A 98 13.59 -7.59 -7.49
CA ASN A 98 14.54 -8.20 -6.53
C ASN A 98 13.97 -9.46 -5.88
N PHE A 99 14.21 -10.60 -6.51
CA PHE A 99 14.48 -11.88 -5.85
C PHE A 99 15.55 -12.65 -6.60
#